data_AF-A0A5R2N653-F1
#
_entry.id   AF-A0A5R2N653-F1
#
_cell.length_a   1.000
_cell.length_b   1.000
_cell.length_c   1.000
_cell.angle_alpha   90.00
_cell.angle_beta   90.00
_cell.angle_gamma   90.00
#
_symmetry.space_group_name_H-M   'P 1'
#
loop_
_entity.id
_entity.type
_entity.pdbx_description
1 polymer ?
#
loop_
_entity_poly.entity_id
_entity_poly.type
_entity_poly.pdbx_seq_one_letter_code
_entity_poly.pdbx_strand_id
1 'polypeptide(L)' 'GADFLEELLADKEVTAALPEAQIREKFDLGYHTKHVDTIFKRVFGEA' A
#
# COMPACT_ATOMS: atom_id res chain seq x y z
N GLY A 1 -10.16 17.33 5.90
CA GLY A 1 -8.80 16.79 6.00
C GLY A 1 -8.29 16.53 4.60
N ALA A 2 -6.99 16.62 4.39
CA ALA A 2 -6.38 16.23 3.11
C ALA A 2 -6.28 14.69 3.03
N ASP A 3 -5.91 14.20 1.86
CA ASP A 3 -5.52 12.80 1.69
C ASP A 3 -4.23 12.51 2.49
N PHE A 4 -4.16 11.38 3.20
CA PHE A 4 -3.05 11.09 4.10
C PHE A 4 -1.71 10.91 3.36
N LEU A 5 -1.72 10.43 2.12
CA LEU A 5 -0.50 10.35 1.31
C LEU A 5 0.02 11.76 1.02
N GLU A 6 -0.85 12.69 0.66
CA GLU A 6 -0.48 14.09 0.39
C GLU A 6 0.08 14.78 1.64
N GLU A 7 -0.46 14.47 2.83
CA GLU A 7 0.08 14.98 4.10
C GLU A 7 1.50 14.46 4.37
N LEU A 8 1.78 13.18 4.09
CA LEU A 8 3.12 12.61 4.28
C LEU A 8 4.14 13.13 3.25
N LEU A 9 3.72 13.38 2.01
CA LEU A 9 4.60 13.93 0.96
C LEU A 9 4.94 15.41 1.20
N ALA A 10 4.06 16.14 1.88
CA ALA A 10 4.31 17.53 2.27
C ALA A 10 5.25 17.65 3.49
N ASP A 11 5.44 16.58 4.25
CA ASP A 11 6.29 16.56 5.44
C ASP A 11 7.77 16.30 5.08
N LYS A 12 8.62 17.29 5.39
CA LYS A 12 10.07 17.22 5.12
C LYS A 12 10.81 16.25 6.02
N GLU A 13 10.36 16.05 7.26
CA GLU A 13 10.97 15.08 8.17
C GLU A 13 10.66 13.66 7.70
N VAL A 14 9.43 13.41 7.25
CA VAL A 14 9.00 12.13 6.70
C VAL A 14 9.73 11.81 5.39
N THR A 15 9.75 12.75 4.44
CA THR A 15 10.40 12.54 3.13
C THR A 15 11.93 12.46 3.22
N ALA A 16 12.54 13.04 4.26
CA ALA A 16 13.95 12.85 4.57
C ALA A 16 14.26 11.44 5.11
N ALA A 17 13.34 10.86 5.88
CA ALA A 17 13.49 9.51 6.44
C ALA A 17 13.10 8.41 5.43
N LEU A 18 12.11 8.66 4.58
CA LEU A 18 11.58 7.72 3.61
C LEU A 18 11.35 8.41 2.25
N PRO A 19 12.09 8.05 1.19
CA PRO A 19 11.92 8.66 -0.12
C PRO A 19 10.50 8.51 -0.66
N GLU A 20 10.03 9.47 -1.45
CA GLU A 20 8.68 9.50 -2.03
C GLU A 20 8.25 8.18 -2.66
N ALA A 21 9.11 7.55 -3.47
CA ALA A 21 8.80 6.28 -4.12
C ALA A 21 8.45 5.16 -3.11
N GLN A 22 9.17 5.13 -1.97
CA GLN A 22 8.91 4.16 -0.91
C GLN A 22 7.65 4.51 -0.10
N ILE A 23 7.37 5.80 0.10
CA ILE A 23 6.10 6.25 0.71
C ILE A 23 4.94 5.75 -0.16
N ARG A 24 4.97 6.04 -1.47
CA ARG A 24 3.91 5.63 -2.41
C ARG A 24 3.70 4.12 -2.45
N GLU A 25 4.77 3.33 -2.38
CA GLU A 25 4.68 1.86 -2.33
C GLU A 25 3.88 1.37 -1.11
N LYS A 26 3.95 2.04 0.05
CA LYS A 26 3.17 1.63 1.24
C LYS A 26 1.66 1.81 1.07
N PHE A 27 1.24 2.63 0.12
CA PHE A 27 -0.15 2.88 -0.22
C PHE A 27 -0.64 1.98 -1.39
N ASP A 28 0.20 1.09 -1.92
CA ASP A 28 -0.20 0.16 -2.97
C ASP A 28 -1.17 -0.91 -2.42
N LEU A 29 -2.42 -0.89 -2.91
CA LEU A 29 -3.42 -1.88 -2.56
C LEU A 29 -3.04 -3.29 -3.02
N GLY A 30 -2.33 -3.42 -4.15
CA GLY A 30 -1.87 -4.70 -4.68
C GLY A 30 -0.98 -5.44 -3.68
N TYR A 31 -0.13 -4.71 -2.94
CA TYR A 31 0.69 -5.30 -1.88
C TYR A 31 -0.18 -5.92 -0.77
N HIS A 32 -1.28 -5.26 -0.39
CA HIS A 32 -2.17 -5.69 0.67
C HIS A 32 -3.14 -6.79 0.22
N THR A 33 -3.49 -6.84 -1.08
CA THR A 33 -4.40 -7.83 -1.65
C THR A 33 -3.70 -9.00 -2.36
N LYS A 34 -2.36 -9.05 -2.38
CA LYS A 34 -1.56 -10.05 -3.11
C LYS A 34 -1.89 -11.52 -2.81
N HIS A 35 -2.55 -11.81 -1.69
CA HIS A 35 -2.92 -13.17 -1.29
C HIS A 35 -4.41 -13.48 -1.41
N VAL A 36 -5.22 -12.55 -1.93
CA VAL A 36 -6.66 -12.75 -2.10
C VAL A 36 -6.93 -14.00 -2.93
N ASP A 37 -6.28 -14.15 -4.10
CA ASP A 37 -6.48 -15.32 -4.96
C ASP A 37 -6.07 -16.64 -4.29
N THR A 38 -4.99 -16.60 -3.49
CA THR A 38 -4.55 -17.77 -2.72
C THR A 38 -5.59 -18.19 -1.69
N ILE A 39 -6.21 -17.22 -1.01
CA ILE A 39 -7.27 -17.47 -0.03
C ILE A 39 -8.52 -18.01 -0.73
N PHE A 40 -8.92 -17.40 -1.85
CA PHE A 40 -10.09 -17.83 -2.63
C PHE A 40 -9.92 -19.26 -3.14
N LYS A 41 -8.76 -19.59 -3.74
CA LYS A 41 -8.44 -20.95 -4.16
C LYS A 41 -8.51 -21.96 -3.02
N ARG A 42 -8.03 -21.60 -1.83
CA ARG A 42 -8.09 -22.47 -0.64
C ARG A 42 -9.52 -22.72 -0.15
N VAL A 43 -10.37 -21.70 -0.16
CA VAL A 43 -11.72 -21.78 0.42
C VAL A 43 -12.73 -22.36 -0.56
N PHE A 44 -12.60 -22.04 -1.85
CA PHE A 44 -13.61 -22.37 -2.87
C PHE A 44 -13.15 -23.40 -3.91
N GLY A 45 -11.85 -23.76 -3.96
CA GLY A 45 -11.30 -24.69 -4.94
C GLY A 45 -11.09 -24.05 -6.33
N GLU A 46 -10.71 -24.89 -7.31
CA GLU A 46 -10.80 -24.55 -8.74
C GLU A 46 -12.17 -25.01 -9.22
N ALA A 47 -12.97 -24.11 -9.78
CA ALA A 47 -14.29 -24.42 -10.35
C ALA A 47 -14.16 -25.28 -11.61
#